data_AF-A0AB37QPA4-F1
#
_entry.id   AF-A0AB37QPA4-F1
#
_cell.length_a   1.000
_cell.length_b   1.000
_cell.length_c   1.000
_cell.angle_alpha   90.00
_cell.angle_beta   90.00
_cell.angle_gamma   90.00
#
_symmetry.space_group_name_H-M   'P 1'
#
loop_
_entity.id
_entity.type
_entity.pdbx_description
1 polymer ?
#
loop_
_entity_poly.entity_id
_entity_poly.type
_entity_poly.pdbx_seq_one_letter_code
_entity_poly.pdbx_strand_id
1 'polypeptide(L)'
;MNNLRPLIRLSPISTVLSRKNPKILLSGAHQPTLLRYLDGWPRRRGGSCAFLIQFVETDQSLSHFANDQFDLAVVQSLRADDVGQVIRDLTRIARQGLITLG
;
A
#
# COMPACT_ATOMS: atom_id res chain seq x y z
N MET A 1 -3.85 28.99 -19.88
CA MET A 1 -2.51 28.35 -19.85
C MET A 1 -2.70 26.89 -19.49
N ASN A 2 -2.59 25.99 -20.47
CA ASN A 2 -2.76 24.55 -20.29
C ASN A 2 -1.63 24.02 -19.41
N ASN A 3 -1.93 23.70 -18.15
CA ASN A 3 -0.98 23.04 -17.26
C ASN A 3 -0.86 21.57 -17.68
N LEU A 4 0.10 21.27 -18.54
CA LEU A 4 0.55 19.91 -18.83
C LEU A 4 1.10 19.32 -17.53
N ARG A 5 0.22 18.71 -16.73
CA ARG A 5 0.63 17.90 -15.59
C ARG A 5 1.41 16.71 -16.16
N PRO A 6 2.63 16.44 -15.70
CA PRO A 6 3.32 15.22 -16.09
C PRO A 6 2.43 14.06 -15.65
N LEU A 7 2.12 13.13 -16.57
CA LEU A 7 1.36 11.92 -16.25
C LEU A 7 2.03 11.08 -15.16
N ILE A 8 3.32 11.31 -14.91
CA ILE A 8 4.12 10.61 -13.93
C ILE A 8 4.66 11.63 -12.92
N ARG A 9 4.00 11.72 -11.76
CA ARG A 9 4.51 12.43 -10.58
C ARG A 9 5.35 11.45 -9.77
N LEU A 10 6.67 11.62 -9.82
CA LEU A 10 7.59 11.08 -8.81
C LEU A 10 7.48 11.91 -7.52
N SER A 11 6.28 12.01 -6.97
CA SER A 11 6.09 12.59 -5.65
C SER A 11 6.51 11.56 -4.60
N PRO A 12 7.11 11.98 -3.48
CA PRO A 12 7.38 11.06 -2.37
C PRO A 12 6.12 10.26 -2.06
N ILE A 13 6.26 8.95 -1.82
CA ILE A 13 5.11 8.04 -1.59
C ILE A 13 4.17 8.61 -0.50
N SER A 14 4.73 9.39 0.43
CA SER A 14 4.01 10.13 1.47
C SER A 14 2.96 11.13 1.00
N THR A 15 2.93 11.54 -0.27
CA THR A 15 2.02 12.59 -0.77
C THR A 15 0.57 12.13 -0.92
N VAL A 16 0.32 10.82 -1.03
CA VAL A 16 -1.03 10.26 -1.18
C VAL A 16 -1.64 9.84 0.15
N LEU A 17 -0.80 9.53 1.16
CA LEU A 17 -1.23 9.29 2.54
C LEU A 17 -1.56 10.58 3.31
N SER A 18 -1.89 11.67 2.61
CA SER A 18 -2.24 12.96 3.21
C SER A 18 -3.64 12.96 3.85
N ARG A 19 -4.37 11.84 3.81
CA ARG A 19 -5.65 11.63 4.51
C ARG A 19 -5.42 11.49 6.02
N LYS A 20 -6.41 11.90 6.82
CA LYS A 20 -6.34 11.88 8.30
C LYS A 20 -6.10 10.49 8.89
N ASN A 21 -6.69 9.44 8.29
CA ASN A 21 -6.56 8.05 8.73
C ASN A 21 -6.42 7.14 7.50
N PRO A 22 -5.22 6.95 6.95
CA PRO A 22 -5.06 6.11 5.79
C PRO A 22 -5.27 4.64 6.16
N LYS A 23 -5.93 3.89 5.27
CA LYS A 23 -6.11 2.45 5.42
C LYS A 23 -4.99 1.71 4.68
N ILE A 24 -4.23 0.89 5.40
CA ILE A 24 -3.04 0.20 4.90
C ILE A 24 -3.28 -1.31 4.95
N LEU A 25 -3.13 -1.97 3.82
CA LEU A 25 -3.09 -3.44 3.73
C LEU A 25 -1.65 -3.91 3.89
N LEU A 26 -1.41 -4.85 4.79
CA LEU A 26 -0.13 -5.52 4.99
C LEU A 26 -0.31 -7.01 4.72
N SER A 27 0.28 -7.49 3.62
CA SER A 27 0.34 -8.92 3.29
C SER A 27 1.76 -9.43 3.45
N GLY A 28 1.95 -10.46 4.28
CA GLY A 28 3.26 -11.07 4.49
C GLY A 28 3.35 -11.92 5.75
N ALA A 29 4.34 -12.80 5.77
CA ALA A 29 4.52 -13.79 6.84
C ALA A 29 4.96 -13.16 8.17
N HIS A 30 5.65 -12.01 8.15
CA HIS A 30 6.22 -11.42 9.36
C HIS A 30 5.73 -9.99 9.63
N GLN A 31 4.62 -9.91 10.37
CA GLN A 31 3.96 -8.65 10.74
C GLN A 31 4.87 -7.59 11.40
N PRO A 32 5.79 -7.94 12.33
CA PRO A 32 6.68 -6.94 12.95
C PRO A 32 7.60 -6.23 11.95
N THR A 33 8.09 -6.96 10.94
CA THR A 33 8.93 -6.37 9.89
C THR A 33 8.11 -5.45 8.99
N LEU A 34 6.88 -5.84 8.66
CA LEU A 34 5.97 -4.99 7.89
C LEU A 34 5.63 -3.68 8.61
N LEU A 35 5.41 -3.73 9.93
CA LEU A 35 5.20 -2.53 10.74
C LEU A 35 6.45 -1.64 10.77
N ARG A 36 7.66 -2.22 10.84
CA ARG A 36 8.91 -1.45 10.80
C ARG A 36 9.11 -0.68 9.50
N TYR A 37 8.64 -1.20 8.37
CA TYR A 37 8.63 -0.45 7.11
C TYR A 37 7.72 0.79 7.17
N LEU A 38 6.67 0.76 8.01
CA LEU A 38 5.79 1.91 8.25
C LEU A 38 6.36 2.87 9.32
N ASP A 39 7.15 2.40 10.28
CA ASP A 39 7.71 3.23 11.36
C ASP A 39 8.60 4.37 10.84
N GLY A 40 9.34 4.13 9.76
CA GLY A 40 10.18 5.14 9.09
C GLY A 40 9.41 6.14 8.21
N TRP A 41 8.09 6.03 8.11
CA TRP A 41 7.31 6.85 7.19
C TRP A 41 7.30 8.33 7.63
N PRO A 42 7.54 9.28 6.70
CA PRO A 42 7.66 10.67 7.08
C PRO A 42 6.32 11.22 7.58
N ARG A 43 6.25 11.47 8.89
CA ARG A 43 5.18 12.22 9.56
C ARG A 43 5.30 13.71 9.20
N ARG A 44 5.10 14.07 7.92
CA ARG A 44 5.50 15.38 7.35
C ARG A 44 4.80 16.62 7.94
N ARG A 45 3.93 16.51 8.95
CA ARG A 45 3.38 17.66 9.66
C ARG A 45 3.07 17.36 11.13
N GLY A 46 4.09 17.07 11.94
CA GLY A 46 4.06 17.23 13.41
C GLY A 46 2.83 16.68 14.15
N GLY A 47 2.14 15.70 13.57
CA GLY A 47 0.81 15.29 13.97
C GLY A 47 0.75 13.77 13.98
N SER A 48 0.05 13.23 14.97
CA SER A 48 -0.29 11.83 15.04
C SER A 48 -1.08 11.43 13.79
N CYS A 49 -0.49 10.61 12.94
CA CYS A 49 -1.20 9.94 11.86
C CYS A 49 -1.59 8.57 12.39
N ALA A 50 -2.88 8.31 12.55
CA ALA A 50 -3.37 7.00 12.94
C ALA A 50 -3.56 6.16 11.68
N PHE A 51 -2.91 5.00 11.62
CA PHE A 51 -3.04 4.07 10.51
C PHE A 51 -4.08 3.01 10.83
N LEU A 52 -4.99 2.77 9.88
CA LEU A 52 -5.87 1.60 9.94
C LEU A 52 -5.19 0.47 9.21
N ILE A 53 -4.57 -0.44 9.96
CA ILE A 53 -3.78 -1.55 9.42
C ILE A 53 -4.64 -2.79 9.33
N GLN A 54 -4.73 -3.36 8.13
CA GLN A 54 -5.36 -4.65 7.86
C GLN A 54 -4.27 -5.65 7.50
N PHE A 55 -4.16 -6.71 8.29
CA PHE A 55 -3.27 -7.84 7.97
C PHE A 55 -4.00 -8.90 7.16
N VAL A 56 -3.28 -9.47 6.21
CA VAL A 56 -3.71 -10.55 5.32
C VAL A 56 -2.54 -11.53 5.19
N GLU A 57 -2.82 -12.82 5.17
CA GLU A 57 -1.78 -13.82 4.93
C GLU A 57 -1.36 -13.82 3.45
N THR A 58 -0.12 -14.20 3.15
CA THR A 58 0.41 -14.19 1.77
C THR A 58 -0.43 -15.02 0.79
N ASP A 59 -1.02 -16.14 1.24
CA ASP A 59 -1.87 -17.02 0.42
C ASP A 59 -3.38 -16.68 0.52
N GLN A 60 -3.76 -15.66 1.29
CA GLN A 60 -5.17 -15.28 1.43
C GLN A 60 -5.65 -14.46 0.23
N SER A 61 -6.80 -14.84 -0.31
CA SER A 61 -7.41 -14.15 -1.45
C SER A 61 -7.79 -12.71 -1.13
N LEU A 62 -7.38 -11.80 -2.02
CA LEU A 62 -7.70 -10.38 -1.97
C LEU A 62 -9.04 -10.04 -2.64
N SER A 63 -9.73 -11.02 -3.22
CA SER A 63 -10.98 -10.81 -3.98
C SER A 63 -12.12 -10.24 -3.12
N HIS A 64 -12.10 -10.48 -1.81
CA HIS A 64 -13.14 -10.03 -0.88
C HIS A 64 -13.11 -8.52 -0.58
N PHE A 65 -12.00 -7.86 -0.89
CA PHE A 65 -11.87 -6.42 -0.64
C PHE A 65 -12.56 -5.62 -1.74
N ALA A 66 -13.07 -4.44 -1.39
CA ALA A 66 -13.68 -3.53 -2.34
C ALA A 66 -12.62 -2.76 -3.16
N ASN A 67 -13.03 -2.21 -4.30
CA ASN A 67 -12.14 -1.36 -5.10
C ASN A 67 -11.74 -0.10 -4.32
N ASP A 68 -10.49 0.35 -4.47
CA ASP A 68 -9.95 1.55 -3.80
C ASP A 68 -10.17 1.62 -2.28
N GLN A 69 -10.30 0.45 -1.63
CA GLN A 69 -10.55 0.33 -0.20
C GLN A 69 -9.32 0.74 0.63
N PHE A 70 -8.12 0.52 0.09
CA PHE A 70 -6.86 0.80 0.76
C PHE A 70 -6.16 1.98 0.10
N ASP A 71 -5.59 2.86 0.91
CA ASP A 71 -4.75 3.96 0.44
C ASP A 71 -3.34 3.45 0.08
N LEU A 72 -2.88 2.40 0.76
CA LEU A 72 -1.62 1.71 0.49
C LEU A 72 -1.76 0.20 0.71
N ALA A 73 -1.20 -0.61 -0.18
CA ALA A 73 -0.98 -2.03 0.04
C ALA A 73 0.52 -2.36 -0.01
N VAL A 74 0.99 -3.07 1.00
CA VAL A 74 2.35 -3.60 1.09
C VAL A 74 2.27 -5.12 1.04
N VAL A 75 2.95 -5.72 0.08
CA VAL A 75 3.01 -7.18 -0.06
C VAL A 75 4.46 -7.65 0.01
N GLN A 76 4.72 -8.58 0.92
CA GLN A 76 6.01 -9.22 1.13
C GLN A 76 6.11 -10.47 0.25
N SER A 77 6.81 -10.31 -0.88
CA SER A 77 7.05 -11.36 -1.87
C SER A 77 5.81 -11.92 -2.56
N LEU A 78 5.95 -12.26 -3.83
CA LEU A 78 4.91 -12.86 -4.66
C LEU A 78 5.44 -14.19 -5.18
N ARG A 79 4.67 -15.27 -5.05
CA ARG A 79 4.98 -16.54 -5.73
C ARG A 79 4.80 -16.37 -7.22
N ALA A 80 5.74 -16.88 -8.02
CA ALA A 80 5.77 -16.73 -9.47
C ALA A 80 4.44 -17.14 -10.14
N ASP A 81 3.80 -18.18 -9.62
CA ASP A 81 2.57 -18.75 -10.17
C ASP A 81 1.34 -17.82 -10.02
N ASP A 82 1.33 -16.95 -8.99
CA ASP A 82 0.17 -16.11 -8.65
C ASP A 82 0.40 -14.61 -8.85
N VAL A 83 1.60 -14.19 -9.29
CA VAL A 83 1.98 -12.77 -9.49
C VAL A 83 0.91 -12.01 -10.27
N GLY A 84 0.44 -12.58 -11.39
CA GLY A 84 -0.52 -11.90 -12.25
C GLY A 84 -1.86 -11.64 -11.58
N GLN A 85 -2.35 -12.59 -10.78
CA GLN A 85 -3.62 -12.43 -10.09
C GLN A 85 -3.50 -11.47 -8.90
N VAL A 86 -2.44 -11.61 -8.11
CA VAL A 86 -2.21 -10.74 -6.95
C VAL A 86 -1.98 -9.30 -7.39
N ILE A 87 -1.21 -9.03 -8.46
CA ILE A 87 -1.04 -7.66 -8.98
C ILE A 87 -2.37 -7.07 -9.44
N ARG A 88 -3.23 -7.86 -10.13
CA ARG A 88 -4.57 -7.40 -10.54
C ARG A 88 -5.40 -7.02 -9.33
N ASP A 89 -5.45 -7.87 -8.32
CA ASP A 89 -6.21 -7.60 -7.11
C ASP A 89 -5.65 -6.40 -6.34
N LEU A 90 -4.32 -6.26 -6.22
CA LEU A 90 -3.69 -5.11 -5.59
C LEU A 90 -4.00 -3.81 -6.31
N THR A 91 -3.92 -3.81 -7.64
CA THR A 91 -4.23 -2.62 -8.46
C THR A 91 -5.70 -2.22 -8.33
N ARG A 92 -6.59 -3.19 -8.08
CA ARG A 92 -8.02 -2.96 -7.89
C ARG A 92 -8.33 -2.40 -6.50
N ILE A 93 -7.74 -2.95 -5.45
CA ILE A 93 -8.12 -2.64 -4.05
C ILE A 93 -7.32 -1.49 -3.47
N ALA A 94 -6.13 -1.21 -4.00
CA ALA A 94 -5.19 -0.25 -3.45
C ALA A 94 -4.97 0.93 -4.40
N ARG A 95 -5.12 2.14 -3.87
CA ARG A 95 -4.80 3.38 -4.59
C ARG A 95 -3.30 3.53 -4.83
N GLN A 96 -2.48 2.87 -4.01
CA GLN A 96 -1.04 2.76 -4.16
C GLN A 96 -0.54 1.39 -3.69
N GLY A 97 0.49 0.87 -4.35
CA GLY A 97 1.13 -0.40 -4.01
C GLY A 97 2.63 -0.25 -3.76
N LEU A 98 3.13 -1.02 -2.80
CA LEU A 98 4.56 -1.24 -2.57
C LEU A 98 4.81 -2.76 -2.53
N ILE A 99 5.65 -3.24 -3.43
CA ILE A 99 6.07 -4.65 -3.47
C ILE A 99 7.47 -4.71 -2.90
N THR A 100 7.65 -5.49 -1.84
CA THR A 100 8.99 -5.82 -1.34
C THR A 100 9.40 -7.18 -1.88
N LEU A 101 10.53 -7.20 -2.59
CA LEU A 101 11.21 -8.43 -2.96
C LEU A 101 11.99 -8.86 -1.71
N GLY A 102 11.57 -9.99 -1.13
CA GLY A 102 12.26 -10.63 -0.01
C GLY A 102 13.47 -11.42 -0.49
#